data_AF-A0A8T6TBA8-F1
#
_entry.id   AF-A0A8T6TBA8-F1
#
_cell.length_a   1.000
_cell.length_b   1.000
_cell.length_c   1.000
_cell.angle_alpha   90.00
_cell.angle_beta   90.00
_cell.angle_gamma   90.00
#
_symmetry.space_group_name_H-M   'P 1'
#
loop_
_entity.id
_entity.type
_entity.pdbx_description
1 polymer ?
#
loop_
_entity_poly.entity_id
_entity_poly.type
_entity_poly.pdbx_seq_one_letter_code
_entity_poly.pdbx_strand_id
1 'polypeptide(L)'
;MRPYGSTSVMLFFFIISIVTAVLVSAFMPQDYRAFGEDVDDPTNPLWYIGMVVIFTFFILWLARKGGDRVIQVIILFAVGMTMYFVLRPLIWQLTSYVVAEILSIQIALILTYGLYKFPEWYVVDLSGLLVAA
;
A
#
# COMPACT_ATOMS: atom_id res chain seq x y z
N MET A 1 29.17 -18.09 6.50
CA MET A 1 27.84 -17.57 6.14
C MET A 1 27.80 -17.48 4.61
N ARG A 2 26.93 -18.24 3.93
CA ARG A 2 26.88 -18.23 2.46
C ARG A 2 26.10 -16.99 1.98
N PRO A 3 26.71 -16.10 1.18
CA PRO A 3 26.14 -14.78 0.84
C PRO A 3 24.93 -14.82 -0.13
N TYR A 4 24.57 -15.98 -0.68
CA TYR A 4 23.47 -16.11 -1.65
C TYR A 4 22.07 -16.14 -1.04
N GLY A 5 21.96 -16.35 0.28
CA GLY A 5 20.66 -16.47 0.94
C GLY A 5 19.87 -15.16 0.93
N SER A 6 20.51 -14.03 1.23
CA SER A 6 19.84 -12.72 1.29
C SER A 6 19.47 -12.19 -0.10
N THR A 7 20.38 -12.28 -1.07
CA THR A 7 20.13 -11.78 -2.44
C THR A 7 19.02 -12.56 -3.13
N SER A 8 18.96 -13.88 -2.94
CA SER A 8 17.90 -14.72 -3.52
C SER A 8 16.52 -14.41 -2.91
N VAL A 9 16.47 -14.17 -1.60
CA VAL A 9 15.21 -13.80 -0.91
C VAL A 9 14.72 -12.43 -1.34
N MET A 10 15.60 -11.42 -1.47
CA MET A 10 15.22 -10.10 -1.98
C MET A 10 14.69 -10.17 -3.42
N LEU A 11 15.35 -10.94 -4.27
CA LEU A 11 14.95 -11.09 -5.67
C LEU A 11 13.59 -11.82 -5.78
N PHE A 12 13.36 -12.82 -4.94
CA PHE A 12 12.05 -13.46 -4.81
C PHE A 12 10.96 -12.48 -4.36
N PHE A 13 11.21 -11.67 -3.32
CA PHE A 13 10.27 -10.65 -2.84
C PHE A 13 9.96 -9.57 -3.89
N PHE A 14 10.94 -9.19 -4.69
CA PHE A 14 10.75 -8.24 -5.79
C PHE A 14 9.88 -8.82 -6.91
N ILE A 15 10.12 -10.08 -7.30
CA ILE A 15 9.31 -10.73 -8.33
C ILE A 15 7.88 -10.92 -7.84
N ILE A 16 7.70 -11.41 -6.60
CA ILE A 16 6.36 -11.69 -6.08
C ILE A 16 5.55 -10.40 -5.87
N SER A 17 6.17 -9.27 -5.51
CA SER A 17 5.46 -8.00 -5.41
C SER A 17 4.95 -7.53 -6.78
N ILE A 18 5.77 -7.63 -7.83
CA ILE A 18 5.36 -7.31 -9.20
C ILE A 18 4.24 -8.23 -9.67
N VAL A 19 4.38 -9.54 -9.47
CA VAL A 19 3.36 -10.52 -9.86
C VAL A 19 2.04 -10.24 -9.12
N THR A 20 2.12 -9.95 -7.83
CA THR A 20 0.93 -9.62 -7.02
C THR A 20 0.28 -8.34 -7.54
N ALA A 21 1.06 -7.30 -7.83
CA ALA A 21 0.54 -6.04 -8.36
C ALA A 21 -0.18 -6.22 -9.70
N VAL A 22 0.41 -6.99 -10.62
CA VAL A 22 -0.22 -7.29 -11.91
C VAL A 22 -1.52 -8.06 -11.71
N LEU A 23 -1.54 -9.05 -10.83
CA LEU A 23 -2.75 -9.85 -10.55
C LEU A 23 -3.86 -9.02 -9.90
N VAL A 24 -3.53 -8.16 -8.93
CA VAL A 24 -4.51 -7.30 -8.24
C VAL A 24 -5.05 -6.22 -9.17
N SER A 25 -4.19 -5.65 -10.02
CA SER A 25 -4.60 -4.61 -10.98
C SER A 25 -5.73 -5.04 -11.92
N ALA A 26 -5.85 -6.34 -12.22
CA ALA A 26 -6.92 -6.89 -13.05
C ALA A 26 -8.32 -6.77 -12.41
N PHE A 27 -8.39 -6.61 -11.09
CA PHE A 27 -9.64 -6.50 -10.33
C PHE A 27 -9.91 -5.07 -9.84
N MET A 28 -8.97 -4.13 -10.02
CA MET A 28 -9.11 -2.74 -9.60
C MET A 28 -10.15 -2.01 -10.48
N PRO A 29 -11.13 -1.31 -9.88
CA PRO A 29 -12.05 -0.44 -10.62
C PRO A 29 -11.30 0.67 -11.36
N GLN A 30 -11.80 1.06 -12.53
CA GLN A 30 -11.23 2.17 -13.31
C GLN A 30 -11.24 3.48 -12.51
N ASP A 31 -12.23 3.67 -11.64
CA ASP A 31 -12.40 4.84 -10.79
C ASP A 31 -11.26 5.06 -9.78
N TYR A 32 -10.43 4.04 -9.53
CA TYR A 32 -9.28 4.17 -8.62
C TYR A 32 -8.05 4.76 -9.31
N ARG A 33 -8.09 4.96 -10.63
CA ARG A 33 -6.99 5.56 -11.38
C ARG A 33 -6.94 7.07 -11.11
N ALA A 34 -5.78 7.54 -10.68
CA ALA A 34 -5.55 8.94 -10.28
C ALA A 34 -5.86 9.98 -11.39
N PHE A 35 -5.78 9.58 -12.67
CA PHE A 35 -5.98 10.46 -13.83
C PHE A 35 -7.19 10.08 -14.71
N GLY A 36 -8.05 9.16 -14.23
CA GLY A 36 -9.31 8.82 -14.90
C GLY A 36 -9.14 8.44 -16.38
N GLU A 37 -9.89 9.14 -17.24
CA GLU A 37 -9.93 8.93 -18.70
C GLU A 37 -8.76 9.61 -19.45
N ASP A 38 -8.23 10.73 -18.94
CA ASP A 38 -7.14 11.51 -19.55
C ASP A 38 -5.76 10.96 -19.17
N VAL A 39 -5.55 9.65 -19.33
CA VAL A 39 -4.28 8.98 -18.94
C VAL A 39 -3.11 9.47 -19.79
N ASP A 40 -3.37 9.84 -21.05
CA ASP A 40 -2.35 10.19 -22.05
C ASP A 40 -1.90 11.66 -22.00
N ASP A 41 -2.40 12.46 -21.04
CA ASP A 41 -1.95 13.84 -20.87
C ASP A 41 -0.48 13.87 -20.38
N PRO A 42 0.45 14.47 -21.15
CA PRO A 42 1.86 14.55 -20.78
C PRO A 42 2.14 15.40 -19.52
N THR A 43 1.14 16.10 -18.98
CA THR A 43 1.24 16.85 -17.72
C THR A 43 0.97 16.00 -16.47
N ASN A 44 0.36 14.82 -16.60
CA ASN A 44 0.10 13.92 -15.46
C ASN A 44 1.36 13.55 -14.66
N PRO A 45 2.50 13.20 -15.30
CA PRO A 45 3.74 12.94 -14.57
C PRO A 45 4.25 14.14 -13.76
N LEU A 46 4.03 15.38 -14.24
CA LEU A 46 4.40 16.59 -13.50
C LEU A 46 3.58 16.73 -12.22
N TRP A 47 2.27 16.51 -12.29
CA TRP A 47 1.38 16.48 -11.12
C TRP A 47 1.79 15.40 -10.13
N TYR A 48 2.09 14.19 -10.62
CA TYR A 48 2.53 13.07 -9.79
C TYR A 48 3.81 13.39 -9.02
N ILE A 49 4.86 13.84 -9.72
CA ILE A 49 6.13 14.23 -9.10
C ILE A 49 5.92 15.38 -8.11
N GLY A 50 5.11 16.38 -8.47
CA GLY A 50 4.77 17.49 -7.59
C GLY A 50 4.14 17.02 -6.27
N MET A 51 3.15 16.12 -6.34
CA MET A 51 2.51 15.55 -5.15
C MET A 51 3.49 14.77 -4.27
N VAL A 52 4.37 13.95 -4.87
CA VAL A 52 5.38 13.18 -4.11
C VAL A 52 6.36 14.10 -3.40
N VAL A 53 6.85 15.15 -4.07
CA VAL A 53 7.77 16.13 -3.48
C VAL A 53 7.10 16.89 -2.34
N ILE A 54 5.85 17.35 -2.53
CA ILE A 54 5.07 18.03 -1.49
C ILE A 54 4.87 17.12 -0.28
N PHE A 55 4.45 15.88 -0.50
CA PHE A 55 4.22 14.91 0.56
C PHE A 55 5.53 14.61 1.32
N THR A 56 6.63 14.42 0.60
CA THR A 56 7.94 14.15 1.21
C THR A 56 8.41 15.36 2.03
N PHE A 57 8.29 16.58 1.50
CA PHE A 57 8.62 17.79 2.24
C PHE A 57 7.78 17.92 3.52
N PHE A 58 6.48 17.62 3.44
CA PHE A 58 5.58 17.63 4.59
C PHE A 58 6.02 16.63 5.68
N ILE A 59 6.37 15.40 5.31
CA ILE A 59 6.87 14.39 6.26
C ILE A 59 8.20 14.83 6.88
N LEU A 60 9.15 15.35 6.09
CA LEU A 60 10.43 15.84 6.59
C LEU A 60 10.27 17.05 7.53
N TRP A 61 9.32 17.94 7.21
CA TRP A 61 9.00 19.09 8.06
C TRP A 61 8.40 18.64 9.40
N LEU A 62 7.51 17.65 9.41
CA LEU A 62 7.00 17.01 10.62
C LEU A 62 8.12 16.37 11.45
N ALA A 63 9.03 15.66 10.79
CA ALA A 63 10.16 14.99 11.45
C ALA A 63 11.09 16.03 12.10
N ARG A 64 11.35 17.15 11.43
CA ARG A 64 12.14 18.26 11.96
C ARG A 64 11.53 18.88 13.23
N LYS A 65 10.20 18.80 13.38
CA LYS A 65 9.49 19.29 14.57
C LYS A 65 9.39 18.26 15.71
N GLY A 66 9.98 17.07 15.56
CA GLY A 66 9.83 15.97 16.52
C GLY A 66 8.43 15.34 16.50
N GLY A 67 7.73 15.41 15.36
CA GLY A 67 6.38 14.90 15.18
C GLY A 67 6.28 13.38 15.01
N ASP A 68 7.13 12.58 15.67
CA ASP A 68 7.28 11.14 15.40
C ASP A 68 5.96 10.37 15.55
N ARG A 69 5.16 10.70 16.58
CA ARG A 69 3.83 10.10 16.77
C ARG A 69 2.85 10.45 15.65
N VAL A 70 2.93 11.69 15.15
CA VAL A 70 2.06 12.15 14.05
C VAL A 70 2.44 11.43 12.76
N ILE A 71 3.73 11.32 12.48
CA ILE A 71 4.24 10.55 11.33
C ILE A 71 3.79 9.10 11.44
N GLN A 72 3.94 8.47 12.60
CA GLN A 72 3.52 7.09 12.81
C GLN A 72 2.03 6.89 12.51
N VAL A 73 1.16 7.79 12.98
CA VAL A 73 -0.28 7.73 12.71
C VAL A 73 -0.56 7.92 11.22
N ILE A 74 0.08 8.88 10.56
CA ILE A 74 -0.09 9.14 9.12
C ILE A 74 0.32 7.91 8.30
N ILE A 75 1.47 7.31 8.61
CA ILE A 75 1.97 6.13 7.89
C ILE A 75 1.09 4.92 8.14
N LEU A 76 0.70 4.64 9.38
CA LEU A 76 -0.22 3.52 9.70
C LEU A 76 -1.58 3.71 9.03
N PHE A 77 -2.10 4.93 9.01
CA PHE A 77 -3.34 5.25 8.32
C PHE A 77 -3.19 5.04 6.80
N ALA A 78 -2.13 5.54 6.18
CA ALA A 78 -1.88 5.35 4.76
C ALA A 78 -1.78 3.87 4.39
N VAL A 79 -0.99 3.09 5.14
CA VAL A 79 -0.83 1.64 4.94
C VAL A 79 -2.17 0.91 5.10
N GLY A 80 -2.94 1.21 6.16
CA GLY A 80 -4.23 0.58 6.40
C GLY A 80 -5.27 0.92 5.34
N MET A 81 -5.31 2.17 4.87
CA MET A 81 -6.17 2.60 3.77
C MET A 81 -5.81 1.87 2.47
N THR A 82 -4.51 1.76 2.15
CA THR A 82 -4.07 1.01 0.97
C THR A 82 -4.50 -0.46 1.05
N MET A 83 -4.31 -1.12 2.20
CA MET A 83 -4.78 -2.50 2.41
C MET A 83 -6.28 -2.62 2.19
N TYR A 84 -7.10 -1.69 2.70
CA TYR A 84 -8.54 -1.68 2.46
C TYR A 84 -8.86 -1.57 0.96
N PHE A 85 -8.21 -0.65 0.24
CA PHE A 85 -8.44 -0.44 -1.20
C PHE A 85 -8.03 -1.64 -2.06
N VAL A 86 -7.00 -2.38 -1.65
CA VAL A 86 -6.58 -3.63 -2.30
C VAL A 86 -7.53 -4.79 -1.97
N LEU A 87 -7.93 -4.94 -0.70
CA LEU A 87 -8.77 -6.06 -0.27
C LEU A 87 -10.20 -5.98 -0.77
N ARG A 88 -10.77 -4.78 -0.87
CA ARG A 88 -12.17 -4.57 -1.28
C ARG A 88 -12.54 -5.16 -2.64
N PRO A 89 -11.86 -4.83 -3.76
CA PRO A 89 -12.18 -5.42 -5.05
C PRO A 89 -11.95 -6.93 -5.07
N LEU A 90 -10.97 -7.46 -4.33
CA LEU A 90 -10.69 -8.89 -4.25
C LEU A 90 -11.78 -9.66 -3.52
N ILE A 91 -12.23 -9.17 -2.37
CA ILE A 91 -13.29 -9.81 -1.58
C ILE A 91 -14.63 -9.71 -2.31
N TRP A 92 -14.88 -8.60 -3.02
CA TRP A 92 -16.09 -8.43 -3.80
C TRP A 92 -16.27 -9.47 -4.92
N GLN A 93 -15.18 -10.05 -5.45
CA GLN A 93 -15.29 -11.18 -6.40
C GLN A 93 -15.91 -12.44 -5.79
N LEU A 94 -15.90 -12.56 -4.46
CA LEU A 94 -16.33 -13.76 -3.73
C LEU A 94 -17.66 -13.57 -2.99
N THR A 95 -18.15 -12.33 -2.87
CA THR A 95 -19.31 -12.01 -2.03
C THR A 95 -20.06 -10.75 -2.50
N SER A 96 -21.12 -10.37 -1.77
CA SER A 96 -21.89 -9.15 -2.07
C SER A 96 -21.12 -7.88 -1.70
N TYR A 97 -21.45 -6.76 -2.34
CA TYR A 97 -20.80 -5.46 -2.10
C TYR A 97 -20.76 -5.06 -0.62
N VAL A 98 -21.89 -5.17 0.10
CA VAL A 98 -21.99 -4.79 1.51
C VAL A 98 -21.08 -5.66 2.39
N VAL A 99 -21.04 -6.97 2.12
CA VAL A 99 -20.19 -7.90 2.89
C VAL A 99 -18.71 -7.63 2.60
N ALA A 100 -18.36 -7.37 1.33
CA ALA A 100 -16.99 -7.03 0.96
C ALA A 100 -16.53 -5.75 1.65
N GLU A 101 -17.35 -4.70 1.66
CA GLU A 101 -17.06 -3.44 2.33
C GLU A 101 -16.71 -3.64 3.81
N ILE A 102 -17.58 -4.35 4.55
CA ILE A 102 -17.38 -4.60 5.98
C ILE A 102 -16.15 -5.48 6.22
N LEU A 103 -15.99 -6.57 5.46
CA LEU A 103 -14.87 -7.49 5.65
C LEU A 103 -13.53 -6.83 5.33
N SER A 104 -13.45 -6.03 4.27
CA SER A 104 -12.21 -5.32 3.90
C SER A 104 -11.79 -4.33 4.96
N ILE A 105 -12.73 -3.58 5.54
CA ILE A 105 -12.44 -2.68 6.67
C ILE A 105 -11.92 -3.48 7.86
N GLN A 106 -12.61 -4.56 8.23
CA GLN A 106 -12.22 -5.38 9.39
C GLN A 106 -10.83 -6.00 9.21
N ILE A 107 -10.55 -6.60 8.05
CA ILE A 107 -9.26 -7.22 7.76
C ILE A 107 -8.16 -6.16 7.72
N ALA A 108 -8.39 -5.01 7.07
CA ALA A 108 -7.42 -3.92 7.02
C ALA A 108 -7.11 -3.37 8.43
N LEU A 109 -8.12 -3.21 9.30
CA LEU A 109 -7.93 -2.79 10.69
C LEU A 109 -7.14 -3.83 11.49
N ILE A 110 -7.45 -5.12 11.34
CA ILE A 110 -6.72 -6.20 12.02
C ILE A 110 -5.25 -6.22 11.58
N LEU A 111 -4.98 -6.12 10.29
CA LEU A 111 -3.62 -6.10 9.76
C LEU A 111 -2.85 -4.84 10.20
N THR A 112 -3.49 -3.68 10.15
CA THR A 112 -2.89 -2.41 10.60
C THR A 112 -2.60 -2.43 12.10
N TYR A 113 -3.52 -2.96 12.91
CA TYR A 113 -3.32 -3.14 14.34
C TYR A 113 -2.21 -4.15 14.63
N GLY A 114 -2.17 -5.26 13.88
CA GLY A 114 -1.08 -6.24 13.92
C GLY A 114 0.27 -5.60 13.64
N LEU A 115 0.36 -4.78 12.59
CA LEU A 115 1.58 -4.04 12.24
C LEU A 115 2.00 -3.05 13.34
N TYR A 116 1.04 -2.37 13.99
CA TYR A 116 1.32 -1.45 15.09
C TYR A 116 1.79 -2.16 16.36
N LYS A 117 1.14 -3.28 16.72
CA LYS A 117 1.35 -3.94 18.02
C LYS A 117 2.45 -5.00 17.98
N PHE A 118 2.59 -5.71 16.86
CA PHE A 118 3.48 -6.85 16.66
C PHE A 118 4.19 -6.73 15.29
N PRO A 119 5.15 -5.80 15.13
CA PRO A 119 5.90 -5.61 13.88
C PRO A 119 6.97 -6.69 13.70
N GLU A 120 6.56 -7.95 13.70
CA GLU A 120 7.41 -9.08 13.34
C GLU A 120 7.73 -9.03 11.84
N TRP A 121 8.90 -9.50 11.42
CA TRP A 121 9.38 -9.35 10.04
C TRP A 121 8.37 -9.85 8.98
N TYR A 122 7.71 -10.98 9.22
CA TYR A 122 6.72 -11.51 8.29
C TYR A 122 5.43 -10.66 8.22
N VAL A 123 5.08 -9.92 9.29
CA VAL A 123 3.92 -8.99 9.28
C VAL A 123 4.25 -7.77 8.43
N VAL A 124 5.49 -7.27 8.54
CA VAL A 124 6.01 -6.17 7.73
C VAL A 124 6.07 -6.59 6.26
N ASP A 125 6.58 -7.79 5.97
CA ASP A 125 6.68 -8.31 4.60
C ASP A 125 5.31 -8.48 3.95
N LEU A 126 4.34 -9.05 4.68
CA LEU A 126 2.95 -9.18 4.21
C LEU A 126 2.32 -7.80 3.95
N SER A 127 2.53 -6.86 4.87
CA SER A 127 2.00 -5.51 4.74
C SER A 127 2.60 -4.77 3.56
N GLY A 128 3.92 -4.90 3.37
CA GLY A 128 4.63 -4.35 2.23
C GLY A 128 4.17 -4.95 0.90
N LEU A 129 3.92 -6.26 0.87
CA LEU A 129 3.38 -6.95 -0.31
C LEU A 129 1.97 -6.47 -0.66
N LEU A 130 1.09 -6.27 0.34
CA LEU A 130 -0.25 -5.72 0.13
C LEU A 130 -0.24 -4.25 -0.30
N VAL A 131 0.71 -3.46 0.19
CA VAL A 131 0.86 -2.04 -0.23
C VAL A 131 1.44 -1.93 -1.64
N ALA A 132 2.25 -2.90 -2.06
CA ALA A 132 2.84 -2.94 -3.39
C ALA A 132 1.88 -3.49 -4.47
N ALA A 133 0.80 -4.16 -4.06
CA ALA A 133 -0.18 -4.80 -4.93
C ALA A 133 -1.17 -3.79 -5.54
#